data_AF-A0A9X5UAD8-F1
#
_entry.id   AF-A0A9X5UAD8-F1
#
_cell.length_a   1.000
_cell.length_b   1.000
_cell.length_c   1.000
_cell.angle_alpha   90.00
_cell.angle_beta   90.00
_cell.angle_gamma   90.00
#
_symmetry.space_group_name_H-M   'P 1'
#
loop_
_entity.id
_entity.type
_entity.pdbx_description
1 polymer ?
#
loop_
_entity_poly.entity_id
_entity_poly.type
_entity_poly.pdbx_seq_one_letter_code
_entity_poly.pdbx_strand_id
1 'polypeptide(L)'
;MSIYEAAVQAAVQAALPDYEVGDEVGAGGFGVVLGGHHRAMGRRVAIKVLTQPSQQDRFSLEARVLASLDAHPHVARVYDYRVVPGQRIRLLIMEYLAGGTLTARRRAGLSPEEICAVGIAVAEALHHAHASRILHRDVKPDNILFAADGTPKVTDFGIAKILENAEGEASYVIGSPVYMAPEQLQGGILSPATDVFGLGVVLYRLLAGRLPFPQRWSVTAAVPPAPPVPEPLARVVMKALEREPAERQSTARQLALELAEAGARVFAHDWLDYCRIPVAVGMSVRAAARAASPATRRIDPREAHAPGWDDGGPEQLRERARTAGDLADAGDHLAAHAIYEDLLPRLRRVIGDDDPDTLTAMGLAAQNLRESGDHTAAAALFDDLVPRLRQTLGENEARTLFFSGEAARNLADSGSHEAARGLYQDLLPRARQVFGENHRTTLIDTGLAARNLLDHGDHETARALFDGLVPRLRQTLGENNHNTLSLSGFAARNLHRCGDRRAARALYEELLPRLRQTLGEDNHTTLTISADAALNLLDAGDRRAARTLYEDLLPRVRRVFGDTAPITKAVSSNYQRVLSDE
;
A
#
# COMPACT_ATOMS: atom_id res chain seq x y z
N MET A 1 -32.27 -24.20 20.33
CA MET A 1 -32.81 -22.85 20.57
C MET A 1 -33.61 -22.90 21.86
N SER A 2 -33.16 -22.18 22.89
CA SER A 2 -33.84 -22.05 24.18
C SER A 2 -35.16 -21.29 24.01
N ILE A 3 -36.16 -21.53 24.88
CA ILE A 3 -37.41 -20.76 24.93
C ILE A 3 -37.13 -19.25 25.06
N TYR A 4 -36.03 -18.90 25.76
CA TYR A 4 -35.58 -17.52 25.92
C TYR A 4 -35.11 -16.89 24.60
N GLU A 5 -34.36 -17.63 23.78
CA GLU A 5 -33.86 -17.15 22.48
C GLU A 5 -35.01 -16.93 21.49
N ALA A 6 -35.98 -17.84 21.45
CA ALA A 6 -37.17 -17.70 20.62
C ALA A 6 -38.02 -16.48 20.99
N ALA A 7 -38.17 -16.21 22.29
CA ALA A 7 -38.90 -15.03 22.78
C ALA A 7 -38.18 -13.71 22.44
N VAL A 8 -36.85 -13.67 22.56
CA VAL A 8 -36.05 -12.50 22.15
C VAL A 8 -36.16 -12.27 20.65
N GLN A 9 -35.98 -13.31 19.83
CA GLN A 9 -36.06 -13.18 18.37
C GLN A 9 -37.45 -12.72 17.90
N ALA A 10 -38.53 -13.22 18.50
CA ALA A 10 -39.89 -12.75 18.24
C ALA A 10 -40.09 -11.28 18.62
N ALA A 11 -39.54 -10.84 19.76
CA ALA A 11 -39.59 -9.44 20.18
C ALA A 11 -38.78 -8.53 19.23
N VAL A 12 -37.61 -8.99 18.77
CA VAL A 12 -36.80 -8.26 17.77
C VAL A 12 -37.55 -8.14 16.44
N GLN A 13 -38.16 -9.22 15.96
CA GLN A 13 -38.93 -9.21 14.71
C GLN A 13 -40.16 -8.28 14.80
N ALA A 14 -40.85 -8.25 15.94
CA ALA A 14 -41.97 -7.33 16.17
C ALA A 14 -41.53 -5.85 16.20
N ALA A 15 -40.34 -5.57 16.73
CA ALA A 15 -39.77 -4.22 16.78
C ALA A 15 -39.20 -3.74 15.43
N LEU A 16 -39.01 -4.64 14.46
CA LEU A 16 -38.42 -4.36 13.16
C LEU A 16 -39.33 -4.88 12.01
N PRO A 17 -40.54 -4.33 11.83
CA PRO A 17 -41.49 -4.83 10.82
C PRO A 17 -40.97 -4.71 9.39
N ASP A 18 -40.14 -3.69 9.12
CA ASP A 18 -39.52 -3.45 7.82
C ASP A 18 -38.38 -4.41 7.49
N TYR A 19 -37.98 -5.25 8.43
CA TYR A 19 -36.89 -6.19 8.29
C TYR A 19 -37.39 -7.63 8.41
N GLU A 20 -36.73 -8.52 7.69
CA GLU A 20 -36.77 -9.96 7.91
C GLU A 20 -35.56 -10.33 8.77
N VAL A 21 -35.81 -10.72 10.01
CA VAL A 21 -34.76 -11.13 10.96
C VAL A 21 -34.38 -12.58 10.69
N GLY A 22 -33.12 -12.81 10.37
CA GLY A 22 -32.55 -14.12 10.11
C GLY A 22 -31.82 -14.71 11.32
N ASP A 23 -30.95 -15.67 11.03
CA ASP A 23 -30.19 -16.42 12.03
C ASP A 23 -29.10 -15.57 12.70
N GLU A 24 -28.60 -16.09 13.82
CA GLU A 24 -27.43 -15.55 14.50
C GLU A 24 -26.19 -15.60 13.59
N VAL A 25 -25.53 -14.46 13.43
CA VAL A 25 -24.30 -14.30 12.66
C VAL A 25 -23.07 -14.08 13.55
N GLY A 26 -23.27 -13.89 14.85
CA GLY A 26 -22.21 -13.87 15.85
C GLY A 26 -22.72 -13.53 17.26
N ALA A 27 -21.90 -13.85 18.26
CA ALA A 27 -22.15 -13.51 19.66
C ALA A 27 -20.94 -12.78 20.26
N GLY A 28 -21.19 -11.76 21.09
CA GLY A 28 -20.16 -10.98 21.77
C GLY A 28 -20.49 -10.73 23.25
N GLY A 29 -19.58 -10.07 23.98
CA GLY A 29 -19.69 -9.87 25.44
C GLY A 29 -20.89 -9.05 25.93
N PHE A 30 -21.68 -8.45 25.04
CA PHE A 30 -22.81 -7.58 25.38
C PHE A 30 -24.12 -7.96 24.66
N GLY A 31 -24.14 -9.07 23.92
CA GLY A 31 -25.34 -9.51 23.21
C GLY A 31 -25.11 -10.35 21.95
N VAL A 32 -26.21 -10.72 21.31
CA VAL A 32 -26.24 -11.51 20.07
C VAL A 32 -26.36 -10.60 18.85
N VAL A 33 -25.72 -10.98 17.75
CA VAL A 33 -25.84 -10.30 16.46
C VAL A 33 -26.61 -11.21 15.51
N LEU A 34 -27.76 -10.74 15.05
CA LEU A 34 -28.62 -11.44 14.09
C LEU A 34 -28.40 -10.89 12.68
N GLY A 35 -28.49 -11.75 11.67
CA GLY A 35 -28.60 -11.31 10.29
C GLY A 35 -29.99 -10.71 10.04
N GLY A 36 -30.11 -9.79 9.10
CA GLY A 36 -31.40 -9.27 8.69
C GLY A 36 -31.42 -8.81 7.24
N HIS A 37 -32.62 -8.68 6.67
CA HIS A 37 -32.84 -8.13 5.33
C HIS A 37 -33.94 -7.06 5.39
N HIS A 38 -33.61 -5.84 4.99
CA HIS A 38 -34.63 -4.79 4.85
C HIS A 38 -35.55 -5.13 3.67
N ARG A 39 -36.85 -5.32 3.92
CA ARG A 39 -37.83 -5.84 2.97
C ARG A 39 -37.97 -4.97 1.72
N ALA A 40 -38.18 -3.67 1.90
CA ALA A 40 -38.38 -2.73 0.79
C ALA A 40 -37.11 -2.46 -0.03
N MET A 41 -35.95 -2.31 0.63
CA MET A 41 -34.69 -1.97 -0.04
C MET A 41 -33.88 -3.20 -0.51
N GLY A 42 -34.26 -4.41 -0.10
CA GLY A 42 -33.50 -5.64 -0.38
C GLY A 42 -32.10 -5.65 0.23
N ARG A 43 -31.84 -4.84 1.27
CA ARG A 43 -30.49 -4.65 1.84
C ARG A 43 -30.23 -5.61 3.00
N ARG A 44 -29.08 -6.28 2.98
CA ARG A 44 -28.57 -7.07 4.11
C ARG A 44 -28.06 -6.17 5.24
N VAL A 45 -28.42 -6.51 6.47
CA VAL A 45 -28.03 -5.79 7.69
C VAL A 45 -27.57 -6.76 8.78
N ALA A 46 -26.78 -6.26 9.72
CA ALA A 46 -26.54 -6.91 11.00
C ALA A 46 -27.36 -6.19 12.07
N ILE A 47 -27.98 -6.96 12.98
CA ILE A 47 -28.84 -6.45 14.04
C ILE A 47 -28.22 -6.88 15.36
N LYS A 48 -27.56 -5.95 16.03
CA LYS A 48 -27.00 -6.19 17.36
C LYS A 48 -28.08 -6.02 18.41
N VAL A 49 -28.35 -7.07 19.16
CA VAL A 49 -29.36 -7.15 20.20
C VAL A 49 -28.67 -6.99 21.56
N LEU A 50 -28.93 -5.88 22.24
CA LEU A 50 -28.36 -5.57 23.54
C LEU A 50 -29.41 -5.82 24.63
N THR A 51 -29.17 -6.81 25.48
CA THR A 51 -30.05 -7.19 26.59
C THR A 51 -29.52 -6.63 27.91
N GLN A 52 -30.40 -6.07 28.75
CA GLN A 52 -30.07 -5.43 30.05
C GLN A 52 -29.24 -4.12 30.01
N PRO A 53 -29.46 -3.19 29.07
CA PRO A 53 -28.69 -1.96 29.04
C PRO A 53 -29.13 -1.01 30.19
N SER A 54 -28.18 -0.26 30.78
CA SER A 54 -28.41 0.60 31.97
C SER A 54 -29.53 1.64 31.76
N GLN A 55 -30.14 2.10 32.86
CA GLN A 55 -31.52 2.61 32.90
C GLN A 55 -31.78 4.01 32.30
N GLN A 56 -30.79 4.77 31.82
CA GLN A 56 -31.03 6.16 31.42
C GLN A 56 -30.71 6.45 29.95
N ASP A 57 -31.34 7.52 29.43
CA ASP A 57 -31.38 8.11 28.07
C ASP A 57 -30.02 8.30 27.33
N ARG A 58 -28.94 7.72 27.84
CA ARG A 58 -27.57 7.80 27.32
C ARG A 58 -27.30 6.81 26.19
N PHE A 59 -28.02 5.68 26.12
CA PHE A 59 -27.90 4.73 24.99
C PHE A 59 -28.42 5.31 23.66
N SER A 60 -29.44 6.18 23.71
CA SER A 60 -29.89 6.97 22.55
C SER A 60 -28.86 8.02 22.13
N LEU A 61 -28.04 8.53 23.05
CA LEU A 61 -26.92 9.42 22.73
C LEU A 61 -25.80 8.65 22.03
N GLU A 62 -25.50 7.43 22.49
CA GLU A 62 -24.53 6.51 21.89
C GLU A 62 -24.86 6.15 20.43
N ALA A 63 -26.10 5.75 20.14
CA ALA A 63 -26.52 5.47 18.77
C ALA A 63 -26.42 6.70 17.85
N ARG A 64 -26.76 7.90 18.37
CA ARG A 64 -26.60 9.16 17.64
C ARG A 64 -25.14 9.54 17.41
N VAL A 65 -24.29 9.26 18.39
CA VAL A 65 -22.83 9.50 18.33
C VAL A 65 -22.19 8.54 17.33
N LEU A 66 -22.60 7.28 17.29
CA LEU A 66 -22.16 6.32 16.28
C LEU A 66 -22.63 6.69 14.87
N ALA A 67 -23.89 7.07 14.72
CA ALA A 67 -24.43 7.54 13.43
C ALA A 67 -23.69 8.79 12.91
N SER A 68 -23.09 9.61 13.79
CA SER A 68 -22.26 10.75 13.38
C SER A 68 -20.94 10.34 12.70
N LEU A 69 -20.52 9.07 12.82
CA LEU A 69 -19.30 8.53 12.21
C LEU A 69 -19.55 7.85 10.85
N ASP A 70 -20.80 7.82 10.36
CA ASP A 70 -21.22 7.07 9.16
C ASP A 70 -20.52 7.47 7.86
N ALA A 71 -19.91 8.66 7.83
CA ALA A 71 -19.23 9.19 6.64
C ALA A 71 -17.87 8.52 6.38
N HIS A 72 -17.31 7.78 7.35
CA HIS A 72 -15.96 7.24 7.21
C HIS A 72 -15.93 5.83 6.58
N PRO A 73 -15.09 5.58 5.55
CA PRO A 73 -15.07 4.30 4.83
C PRO A 73 -14.67 3.10 5.70
N HIS A 74 -13.85 3.34 6.74
CA HIS A 74 -13.35 2.32 7.66
C HIS A 74 -14.11 2.21 8.99
N VAL A 75 -15.28 2.85 9.10
CA VAL A 75 -16.20 2.68 10.23
C VAL A 75 -17.45 1.97 9.73
N ALA A 76 -17.92 0.95 10.45
CA ALA A 76 -19.16 0.27 10.11
C ALA A 76 -20.35 1.20 10.31
N ARG A 77 -21.19 1.32 9.27
CA ARG A 77 -22.33 2.25 9.32
C ARG A 77 -23.43 1.77 10.26
N VAL A 78 -24.05 2.70 10.96
CA VAL A 78 -25.26 2.46 11.75
C VAL A 78 -26.45 3.02 10.97
N TYR A 79 -27.30 2.13 10.46
CA TYR A 79 -28.48 2.56 9.71
C TYR A 79 -29.60 3.03 10.63
N ASP A 80 -29.75 2.37 11.78
CA ASP A 80 -30.90 2.62 12.62
C ASP A 80 -30.70 2.15 14.06
N TYR A 81 -31.53 2.70 14.95
CA TYR A 81 -31.58 2.33 16.35
C TYR A 81 -33.04 2.20 16.80
N ARG A 82 -33.34 1.14 17.54
CA ARG A 82 -34.68 0.88 18.08
C ARG A 82 -34.61 0.47 19.54
N VAL A 83 -35.58 0.95 20.31
CA VAL A 83 -35.87 0.49 21.66
C VAL A 83 -37.11 -0.39 21.57
N VAL A 84 -37.04 -1.60 22.12
CA VAL A 84 -38.21 -2.49 22.19
C VAL A 84 -39.09 -2.01 23.35
N PRO A 85 -40.33 -1.53 23.09
CA PRO A 85 -41.17 -0.99 24.16
C PRO A 85 -41.44 -2.01 25.26
N GLY A 86 -41.35 -1.58 26.52
CA GLY A 86 -41.60 -2.43 27.69
C GLY A 86 -40.54 -3.50 27.96
N GLN A 87 -39.47 -3.59 27.15
CA GLN A 87 -38.38 -4.54 27.33
C GLN A 87 -37.05 -3.83 27.49
N ARG A 88 -36.12 -4.45 28.23
CA ARG A 88 -34.73 -4.01 28.32
C ARG A 88 -33.91 -4.51 27.13
N ILE A 89 -34.44 -4.30 25.92
CA ILE A 89 -33.81 -4.70 24.66
C ILE A 89 -33.62 -3.46 23.78
N ARG A 90 -32.38 -3.26 23.35
CA ARG A 90 -32.00 -2.20 22.41
C ARG A 90 -31.41 -2.85 21.17
N LEU A 91 -31.79 -2.35 20.01
CA LEU A 91 -31.41 -2.87 18.71
C LEU A 91 -30.60 -1.82 17.96
N LEU A 92 -29.42 -2.22 17.51
CA LEU A 92 -28.57 -1.43 16.63
C LEU A 92 -28.52 -2.11 15.28
N ILE A 93 -29.04 -1.44 14.26
CA ILE A 93 -29.10 -1.94 12.89
C ILE A 93 -27.92 -1.34 12.15
N MET A 94 -27.03 -2.19 11.67
CA MET A 94 -25.74 -1.80 11.13
C MET A 94 -25.42 -2.50 9.81
N GLU A 95 -24.40 -1.99 9.14
CA GLU A 95 -23.83 -2.59 7.95
C GLU A 95 -23.47 -4.06 8.17
N TYR A 96 -23.94 -4.94 7.27
CA TYR A 96 -23.56 -6.34 7.30
C TYR A 96 -22.19 -6.54 6.63
N LEU A 97 -21.20 -6.97 7.42
CA LEU A 97 -19.82 -7.16 6.98
C LEU A 97 -19.53 -8.63 6.66
N ALA A 98 -19.76 -9.01 5.40
CA ALA A 98 -19.68 -10.40 4.94
C ALA A 98 -18.26 -10.99 4.88
N GLY A 99 -17.22 -10.17 4.95
CA GLY A 99 -15.81 -10.58 4.79
C GLY A 99 -15.16 -11.19 6.03
N GLY A 100 -15.91 -11.39 7.11
CA GLY A 100 -15.47 -11.99 8.37
C GLY A 100 -14.66 -11.05 9.26
N THR A 101 -14.16 -11.57 10.38
CA THR A 101 -13.33 -10.84 11.35
C THR A 101 -11.83 -10.95 11.03
N LEU A 102 -11.02 -10.04 11.56
CA LEU A 102 -9.56 -10.12 11.49
C LEU A 102 -9.01 -11.36 12.20
N THR A 103 -9.70 -11.85 13.24
CA THR A 103 -9.40 -13.16 13.85
C THR A 103 -9.46 -14.29 12.82
N ALA A 104 -10.50 -14.33 11.99
CA ALA A 104 -10.66 -15.33 10.95
C ALA A 104 -9.60 -15.19 9.84
N ARG A 105 -9.36 -13.96 9.36
CA ARG A 105 -8.34 -13.71 8.32
C ARG A 105 -6.93 -14.01 8.79
N ARG A 106 -6.59 -13.72 10.06
CA ARG A 106 -5.29 -14.12 10.63
C ARG A 106 -5.05 -15.62 10.52
N ARG A 107 -6.07 -16.45 10.76
CA ARG A 107 -5.95 -17.91 10.63
C ARG A 107 -5.70 -18.37 9.19
N ALA A 108 -6.17 -17.60 8.21
CA ALA A 108 -5.92 -17.84 6.79
C ALA A 108 -4.52 -17.38 6.32
N GLY A 109 -3.78 -16.65 7.16
CA GLY A 109 -2.47 -16.08 6.84
C GLY A 109 -2.59 -14.68 6.22
N LEU A 110 -2.01 -13.69 6.90
CA LEU A 110 -1.87 -12.32 6.39
C LEU A 110 -0.39 -12.00 6.25
N SER A 111 -0.02 -11.39 5.13
CA SER A 111 1.32 -10.85 4.93
C SER A 111 1.55 -9.60 5.80
N PRO A 112 2.81 -9.24 6.11
CA PRO A 112 3.12 -8.00 6.83
C PRO A 112 2.53 -6.75 6.16
N GLU A 113 2.51 -6.72 4.82
CA GLU A 113 1.92 -5.64 4.02
C GLU A 113 0.41 -5.50 4.29
N GLU A 114 -0.34 -6.61 4.22
CA GLU A 114 -1.77 -6.63 4.51
C GLU A 114 -2.05 -6.23 5.97
N ILE A 115 -1.19 -6.64 6.91
CA ILE A 115 -1.28 -6.27 8.33
C ILE A 115 -1.09 -4.75 8.51
N CYS A 116 -0.10 -4.16 7.84
CA CYS A 116 0.13 -2.72 7.86
C CYS A 116 -1.04 -1.95 7.26
N ALA A 117 -1.59 -2.41 6.13
CA ALA A 117 -2.77 -1.81 5.50
C ALA A 117 -4.01 -1.84 6.42
N VAL A 118 -4.26 -2.95 7.10
CA VAL A 118 -5.30 -3.03 8.14
C VAL A 118 -5.01 -2.05 9.28
N GLY A 119 -3.75 -1.95 9.72
CA GLY A 119 -3.32 -1.00 10.74
C GLY A 119 -3.65 0.44 10.37
N ILE A 120 -3.31 0.85 9.15
CA ILE A 120 -3.59 2.19 8.62
C ILE A 120 -5.10 2.46 8.55
N ALA A 121 -5.87 1.52 8.00
CA ALA A 121 -7.33 1.64 7.89
C ALA A 121 -8.01 1.84 9.26
N VAL A 122 -7.61 1.03 10.25
CA VAL A 122 -8.13 1.11 11.62
C VAL A 122 -7.67 2.40 12.30
N ALA A 123 -6.43 2.82 12.11
CA ALA A 123 -5.90 4.05 12.66
C ALA A 123 -6.63 5.31 12.13
N GLU A 124 -6.97 5.36 10.84
CA GLU A 124 -7.79 6.45 10.28
C GLU A 124 -9.22 6.43 10.85
N ALA A 125 -9.83 5.24 10.99
CA ALA A 125 -11.15 5.11 11.62
C ALA A 125 -11.16 5.61 13.07
N LEU A 126 -10.12 5.25 13.85
CA LEU A 126 -9.95 5.72 15.22
C LEU A 126 -9.73 7.24 15.26
N HIS A 127 -8.89 7.78 14.37
CA HIS A 127 -8.67 9.23 14.29
C HIS A 127 -9.96 10.00 14.01
N HIS A 128 -10.79 9.50 13.09
CA HIS A 128 -12.09 10.08 12.79
C HIS A 128 -13.00 10.10 14.03
N ALA A 129 -13.05 9.01 14.79
CA ALA A 129 -13.80 8.95 16.04
C ALA A 129 -13.23 9.90 17.11
N HIS A 130 -11.90 10.00 17.22
CA HIS A 130 -11.22 10.90 18.17
C HIS A 130 -11.51 12.37 17.88
N ALA A 131 -11.63 12.76 16.60
CA ALA A 131 -12.02 14.12 16.22
C ALA A 131 -13.43 14.48 16.72
N SER A 132 -14.31 13.48 16.82
CA SER A 132 -15.65 13.58 17.43
C SER A 132 -15.64 13.32 18.95
N ARG A 133 -14.45 13.26 19.59
CA ARG A 133 -14.23 13.01 21.03
C ARG A 133 -14.71 11.64 21.51
N ILE A 134 -14.71 10.63 20.63
CA ILE A 134 -15.12 9.27 20.94
C ILE A 134 -13.88 8.39 20.98
N LEU A 135 -13.64 7.71 22.10
CA LEU A 135 -12.62 6.66 22.20
C LEU A 135 -13.25 5.29 21.98
N HIS A 136 -12.55 4.40 21.28
CA HIS A 136 -13.02 3.05 21.00
C HIS A 136 -12.96 2.14 22.24
N ARG A 137 -11.85 2.19 23.00
CA ARG A 137 -11.59 1.48 24.28
C ARG A 137 -11.55 -0.06 24.24
N ASP A 138 -11.98 -0.70 23.16
CA ASP A 138 -11.95 -2.17 23.00
C ASP A 138 -11.33 -2.62 21.66
N VAL A 139 -10.24 -1.98 21.23
CA VAL A 139 -9.57 -2.32 19.96
C VAL A 139 -9.01 -3.74 20.04
N LYS A 140 -9.56 -4.66 19.23
CA LYS A 140 -9.15 -6.07 19.17
C LYS A 140 -9.52 -6.69 17.82
N PRO A 141 -8.95 -7.84 17.42
CA PRO A 141 -9.18 -8.42 16.10
C PRO A 141 -10.65 -8.81 15.83
N ASP A 142 -11.44 -9.10 16.86
CA ASP A 142 -12.86 -9.45 16.71
C ASP A 142 -13.75 -8.24 16.37
N ASN A 143 -13.29 -7.02 16.66
CA ASN A 143 -13.99 -5.76 16.35
C ASN A 143 -13.48 -5.10 15.06
N ILE A 144 -12.60 -5.79 14.32
CA ILE A 144 -12.12 -5.37 13.00
C ILE A 144 -12.67 -6.38 12.00
N LEU A 145 -13.68 -5.97 11.25
CA LEU A 145 -14.38 -6.82 10.27
C LEU A 145 -14.09 -6.34 8.86
N PHE A 146 -14.48 -7.14 7.86
CA PHE A 146 -14.28 -6.81 6.46
C PHE A 146 -15.61 -6.74 5.70
N ALA A 147 -15.76 -5.73 4.85
CA ALA A 147 -16.84 -5.68 3.88
C ALA A 147 -16.66 -6.75 2.79
N ALA A 148 -17.66 -6.92 1.93
CA ALA A 148 -17.65 -7.94 0.87
C ALA A 148 -16.51 -7.74 -0.16
N ASP A 149 -16.12 -6.48 -0.39
CA ASP A 149 -14.99 -6.10 -1.25
C ASP A 149 -13.62 -6.25 -0.56
N GLY A 150 -13.61 -6.63 0.73
CA GLY A 150 -12.40 -6.77 1.52
C GLY A 150 -11.93 -5.52 2.24
N THR A 151 -12.69 -4.41 2.22
CA THR A 151 -12.38 -3.19 2.97
C THR A 151 -12.44 -3.44 4.49
N PRO A 152 -11.39 -3.12 5.29
CA PRO A 152 -11.43 -3.22 6.75
C PRO A 152 -12.36 -2.17 7.35
N LYS A 153 -13.16 -2.56 8.34
CA LYS A 153 -14.05 -1.68 9.09
C LYS A 153 -14.01 -1.97 10.58
N VAL A 154 -13.95 -0.91 11.37
CA VAL A 154 -14.04 -0.96 12.83
C VAL A 154 -15.51 -0.99 13.24
N THR A 155 -15.86 -1.94 14.10
CA THR A 155 -17.17 -2.08 14.72
C THR A 155 -17.06 -1.90 16.23
N ASP A 156 -18.19 -1.85 16.93
CA ASP A 156 -18.22 -2.04 18.39
C ASP A 156 -17.35 -1.07 19.21
N PHE A 157 -17.42 0.22 18.86
CA PHE A 157 -16.90 1.27 19.74
C PHE A 157 -17.54 1.08 21.12
N GLY A 158 -16.70 0.94 22.14
CA GLY A 158 -17.04 0.48 23.49
C GLY A 158 -17.86 1.48 24.30
N ILE A 159 -18.87 2.09 23.70
CA ILE A 159 -19.68 3.14 24.30
C ILE A 159 -20.58 2.54 25.41
N ALA A 160 -21.05 1.29 25.27
CA ALA A 160 -21.63 0.51 26.37
C ALA A 160 -20.75 0.46 27.64
N LYS A 161 -19.41 0.44 27.52
CA LYS A 161 -18.47 0.43 28.66
C LYS A 161 -18.30 1.80 29.33
N ILE A 162 -18.62 2.88 28.63
CA ILE A 162 -18.64 4.25 29.19
C ILE A 162 -19.77 4.36 30.23
N LEU A 163 -20.84 3.58 30.04
CA LEU A 163 -22.06 3.63 30.85
C LEU A 163 -21.98 2.79 32.11
N GLU A 164 -21.24 1.66 32.10
CA GLU A 164 -21.01 0.84 33.30
C GLU A 164 -20.07 1.52 34.32
N ASN A 165 -19.00 2.18 33.86
CA ASN A 165 -18.04 2.83 34.77
C ASN A 165 -18.58 4.09 35.47
N ALA A 166 -19.74 4.62 35.04
CA ALA A 166 -20.36 5.78 35.67
C ALA A 166 -21.16 5.41 36.94
N GLU A 167 -21.42 4.13 37.20
CA GLU A 167 -22.25 3.67 38.32
C GLU A 167 -21.45 3.29 39.58
N GLY A 168 -20.12 3.46 39.59
CA GLY A 168 -19.29 3.34 40.81
C GLY A 168 -19.23 1.95 41.44
N GLU A 169 -19.97 0.97 40.92
CA GLU A 169 -19.79 -0.44 41.27
C GLU A 169 -18.54 -0.96 40.57
N ALA A 170 -17.73 -1.70 41.33
CA ALA A 170 -16.51 -2.35 40.85
C ALA A 170 -16.85 -3.34 39.73
N SER A 171 -16.96 -2.82 38.51
CA SER A 171 -17.37 -3.60 37.36
C SER A 171 -16.24 -4.56 37.01
N TYR A 172 -16.61 -5.84 36.89
CA TYR A 172 -15.77 -6.85 36.28
C TYR A 172 -15.15 -6.24 35.02
N VAL A 173 -13.83 -6.37 34.87
CA VAL A 173 -13.13 -5.79 33.72
C VAL A 173 -13.62 -6.51 32.46
N ILE A 174 -14.65 -5.95 31.82
CA ILE A 174 -15.27 -6.50 30.63
C ILE A 174 -14.48 -6.00 29.41
N GLY A 175 -13.83 -6.94 28.75
CA GLY A 175 -13.00 -6.78 27.56
C GLY A 175 -12.04 -7.97 27.45
N SER A 176 -11.26 -8.05 26.38
CA SER A 176 -10.15 -9.01 26.34
C SER A 176 -8.93 -8.33 26.96
N PRO A 177 -8.63 -8.54 28.27
CA PRO A 177 -7.68 -7.72 29.02
C PRO A 177 -6.26 -7.69 28.43
N VAL A 178 -5.92 -8.66 27.59
CA VAL A 178 -4.65 -8.75 26.88
C VAL A 178 -4.41 -7.64 25.85
N TYR A 179 -5.45 -6.90 25.45
CA TYR A 179 -5.35 -5.74 24.54
C TYR A 179 -5.52 -4.38 25.25
N MET A 180 -5.78 -4.38 26.56
CA MET A 180 -5.99 -3.14 27.31
C MET A 180 -4.67 -2.43 27.57
N ALA A 181 -4.69 -1.10 27.44
CA ALA A 181 -3.55 -0.26 27.80
C ALA A 181 -3.32 -0.24 29.33
N PRO A 182 -2.08 0.01 29.80
CA PRO A 182 -1.76 0.14 31.22
C PRO A 182 -2.73 1.07 31.98
N GLU A 183 -3.01 2.25 31.41
CA GLU A 183 -3.90 3.22 32.02
C GLU A 183 -5.36 2.74 32.08
N GLN A 184 -5.81 1.87 31.17
CA GLN A 184 -7.13 1.25 31.27
C GLN A 184 -7.20 0.24 32.42
N LEU A 185 -6.12 -0.53 32.63
CA LEU A 185 -6.05 -1.51 33.70
C LEU A 185 -5.94 -0.89 35.09
N GLN A 186 -5.34 0.31 35.16
CA GLN A 186 -5.12 1.06 36.39
C GLN A 186 -6.24 2.06 36.69
N GLY A 187 -7.23 2.21 35.80
CA GLY A 187 -8.29 3.22 35.96
C GLY A 187 -7.81 4.66 35.78
N GLY A 188 -6.71 4.86 35.04
CA GLY A 188 -6.15 6.16 34.70
C GLY A 188 -6.94 6.91 33.64
N ILE A 189 -6.45 8.10 33.27
CA ILE A 189 -7.08 8.97 32.29
C ILE A 189 -6.90 8.37 30.90
N LEU A 190 -8.02 8.10 30.22
CA LEU A 190 -8.01 7.55 28.86
C LEU A 190 -7.88 8.67 27.83
N SER A 191 -7.14 8.40 26.76
CA SER A 191 -6.85 9.35 25.68
C SER A 191 -6.82 8.65 24.32
N PRO A 192 -6.68 9.38 23.20
CA PRO A 192 -6.42 8.76 21.88
C PRO A 192 -5.26 7.76 21.89
N ALA A 193 -4.22 8.01 22.70
CA ALA A 193 -3.08 7.12 22.85
C ALA A 193 -3.44 5.77 23.50
N THR A 194 -4.58 5.67 24.19
CA THR A 194 -5.13 4.41 24.70
C THR A 194 -5.57 3.48 23.56
N ASP A 195 -6.26 4.01 22.56
CA ASP A 195 -6.67 3.22 21.39
C ASP A 195 -5.48 2.87 20.49
N VAL A 196 -4.49 3.77 20.39
CA VAL A 196 -3.20 3.53 19.71
C VAL A 196 -2.49 2.31 20.32
N PHE A 197 -2.47 2.20 21.65
CA PHE A 197 -1.89 1.03 22.33
C PHE A 197 -2.63 -0.26 21.98
N GLY A 198 -3.97 -0.24 22.06
CA GLY A 198 -4.79 -1.40 21.69
C GLY A 198 -4.53 -1.88 20.25
N LEU A 199 -4.42 -0.93 19.31
CA LEU A 199 -4.04 -1.23 17.93
C LEU A 199 -2.59 -1.74 17.82
N GLY A 200 -1.66 -1.20 18.60
CA GLY A 200 -0.28 -1.69 18.71
C GLY A 200 -0.21 -3.16 19.13
N VAL A 201 -1.03 -3.57 20.12
CA VAL A 201 -1.11 -4.98 20.55
C VAL A 201 -1.67 -5.86 19.43
N VAL A 202 -2.68 -5.39 18.69
CA VAL A 202 -3.22 -6.09 17.52
C VAL A 202 -2.14 -6.30 16.46
N LEU A 203 -1.44 -5.23 16.06
CA LEU A 203 -0.38 -5.28 15.05
C LEU A 203 0.76 -6.20 15.48
N TYR A 204 1.24 -6.07 16.72
CA TYR A 204 2.27 -6.95 17.25
C TYR A 204 1.83 -8.41 17.17
N ARG A 205 0.60 -8.72 17.59
CA ARG A 205 0.10 -10.10 17.58
C ARG A 205 0.04 -10.69 16.17
N LEU A 206 -0.31 -9.88 15.18
CA LEU A 206 -0.37 -10.30 13.79
C LEU A 206 1.03 -10.53 13.21
N LEU A 207 1.97 -9.61 13.46
CA LEU A 207 3.32 -9.67 12.90
C LEU A 207 4.22 -10.71 13.61
N ALA A 208 4.10 -10.85 14.94
CA ALA A 208 4.90 -11.79 15.73
C ALA A 208 4.24 -13.16 15.93
N GLY A 209 2.98 -13.33 15.54
CA GLY A 209 2.19 -14.55 15.76
C GLY A 209 1.80 -14.83 17.21
N ARG A 210 2.25 -14.01 18.17
CA ARG A 210 2.00 -14.14 19.62
C ARG A 210 1.72 -12.79 20.27
N LEU A 211 1.07 -12.79 21.43
CA LEU A 211 0.82 -11.57 22.20
C LEU A 211 2.15 -10.96 22.70
N PRO A 212 2.27 -9.61 22.76
CA PRO A 212 3.41 -8.96 23.40
C PRO A 212 3.40 -9.21 24.91
N PHE A 213 2.21 -9.23 25.51
CA PHE A 213 1.98 -9.47 26.94
C PHE A 213 0.99 -10.62 27.13
N PRO A 214 1.46 -11.87 27.33
CA PRO A 214 0.57 -13.02 27.45
C PRO A 214 -0.25 -13.00 28.74
N GLN A 215 0.23 -12.33 29.79
CA GLN A 215 -0.49 -12.12 31.04
C GLN A 215 -0.95 -10.67 31.18
N ARG A 216 -2.19 -10.48 31.63
CA ARG A 216 -2.86 -9.17 31.76
C ARG A 216 -1.99 -8.08 32.42
N TRP A 217 -1.31 -8.39 33.52
CA TRP A 217 -0.52 -7.42 34.29
C TRP A 217 0.94 -7.31 33.83
N SER A 218 1.39 -8.16 32.92
CA SER A 218 2.78 -8.09 32.41
C SER A 218 3.04 -6.76 31.69
N VAL A 219 2.00 -6.11 31.19
CA VAL A 219 2.06 -4.84 30.47
C VAL A 219 2.58 -3.67 31.32
N THR A 220 2.46 -3.74 32.66
CA THR A 220 2.90 -2.66 33.54
C THR A 220 4.41 -2.69 33.83
N ALA A 221 5.08 -3.81 33.57
CA ALA A 221 6.48 -4.02 33.97
C ALA A 221 7.40 -4.51 32.85
N ALA A 222 6.90 -5.30 31.90
CA ALA A 222 7.72 -5.94 30.87
C ALA A 222 7.89 -5.06 29.62
N VAL A 223 9.02 -5.23 28.94
CA VAL A 223 9.21 -4.75 27.56
C VAL A 223 9.15 -5.99 26.66
N PRO A 224 8.21 -6.06 25.71
CA PRO A 224 8.13 -7.20 24.82
C PRO A 224 9.30 -7.15 23.82
N PRO A 225 9.83 -8.29 23.35
CA PRO A 225 10.83 -8.29 22.29
C PRO A 225 10.23 -7.72 21.00
N ALA A 226 11.03 -7.09 20.14
CA ALA A 226 10.57 -6.57 18.86
C ALA A 226 9.92 -7.67 17.99
N PRO A 227 8.87 -7.37 17.22
CA PRO A 227 8.30 -8.32 16.26
C PRO A 227 9.33 -8.65 15.17
N PRO A 228 9.32 -9.88 14.61
CA PRO A 228 10.32 -10.35 13.63
C PRO A 228 10.04 -9.79 12.23
N VAL A 229 10.09 -8.47 12.09
CA VAL A 229 9.89 -7.70 10.85
C VAL A 229 11.02 -6.67 10.72
N PRO A 230 11.23 -6.09 9.53
CA PRO A 230 12.25 -5.06 9.35
C PRO A 230 12.08 -3.89 10.33
N GLU A 231 13.21 -3.34 10.77
CA GLU A 231 13.31 -2.37 11.86
C GLU A 231 12.38 -1.16 11.72
N PRO A 232 12.15 -0.57 10.53
CA PRO A 232 11.21 0.54 10.41
C PRO A 232 9.79 0.21 10.89
N LEU A 233 9.28 -0.99 10.60
CA LEU A 233 7.96 -1.43 11.04
C LEU A 233 7.97 -1.83 12.52
N ALA A 234 9.02 -2.53 12.95
CA ALA A 234 9.15 -2.94 14.35
C ALA A 234 9.13 -1.73 15.28
N ARG A 235 9.89 -0.68 14.95
CA ARG A 235 9.97 0.57 15.72
C ARG A 235 8.62 1.26 15.87
N VAL A 236 7.81 1.35 14.81
CA VAL A 236 6.48 1.99 14.88
C VAL A 236 5.53 1.22 15.80
N VAL A 237 5.51 -0.11 15.67
CA VAL A 237 4.69 -0.98 16.52
C VAL A 237 5.15 -0.94 17.97
N MET A 238 6.46 -0.95 18.20
CA MET A 238 7.04 -0.88 19.55
C MET A 238 6.76 0.48 20.22
N LYS A 239 6.83 1.59 19.47
CA LYS A 239 6.43 2.91 19.96
C LYS A 239 4.96 2.97 20.38
N ALA A 240 4.06 2.31 19.64
CA ALA A 240 2.65 2.20 20.02
C ALA A 240 2.43 1.42 21.33
N LEU A 241 3.38 0.55 21.70
CA LEU A 241 3.36 -0.27 22.91
C LEU A 241 4.10 0.36 24.10
N GLU A 242 4.55 1.61 23.99
CA GLU A 242 5.16 2.31 25.12
C GLU A 242 4.21 2.39 26.32
N ARG A 243 4.76 2.30 27.54
CA ARG A 243 3.92 2.27 28.75
C ARG A 243 3.25 3.61 28.98
N GLU A 244 4.02 4.68 28.87
CA GLU A 244 3.53 6.04 29.07
C GLU A 244 2.80 6.54 27.81
N PRO A 245 1.54 7.00 27.92
CA PRO A 245 0.78 7.48 26.76
C PRO A 245 1.47 8.61 25.98
N ALA A 246 2.31 9.41 26.65
CA ALA A 246 3.04 10.53 26.03
C ALA A 246 4.20 10.08 25.12
N GLU A 247 4.76 8.89 25.34
CA GLU A 247 5.85 8.33 24.55
C GLU A 247 5.35 7.58 23.30
N ARG A 248 4.04 7.32 23.23
CA ARG A 248 3.37 6.73 22.07
C ARG A 248 3.17 7.76 20.96
N GLN A 249 2.60 7.34 19.83
CA GLN A 249 2.04 8.27 18.86
C GLN A 249 0.91 9.09 19.49
N SER A 250 1.02 10.42 19.39
CA SER A 250 0.09 11.37 20.01
C SER A 250 -1.35 11.27 19.46
N THR A 251 -1.50 10.78 18.22
CA THR A 251 -2.79 10.56 17.57
C THR A 251 -2.79 9.27 16.76
N ALA A 252 -3.97 8.69 16.54
CA ALA A 252 -4.10 7.52 15.67
C ALA A 252 -3.65 7.82 14.22
N ARG A 253 -3.87 9.04 13.71
CA ARG A 253 -3.37 9.44 12.39
C ARG A 253 -1.84 9.50 12.32
N GLN A 254 -1.17 9.88 13.40
CA GLN A 254 0.30 9.79 13.46
C GLN A 254 0.77 8.34 13.35
N LEU A 255 0.09 7.39 14.02
CA LEU A 255 0.38 5.96 13.82
C LEU A 255 0.13 5.53 12.38
N ALA A 256 -0.96 5.98 11.74
CA ALA A 256 -1.25 5.67 10.34
C ALA A 256 -0.15 6.20 9.39
N LEU A 257 0.32 7.43 9.61
CA LEU A 257 1.43 8.02 8.86
C LEU A 257 2.71 7.22 9.10
N GLU A 258 3.13 7.02 10.35
CA GLU A 258 4.35 6.27 10.65
C GLU A 258 4.33 4.84 10.08
N LEU A 259 3.17 4.17 10.07
CA LEU A 259 2.99 2.86 9.42
C LEU A 259 3.07 2.95 7.89
N ALA A 260 2.47 3.99 7.28
CA ALA A 260 2.55 4.24 5.85
C ALA A 260 4.00 4.46 5.40
N GLU A 261 4.74 5.29 6.14
CA GLU A 261 6.14 5.61 5.93
C GLU A 261 7.05 4.41 6.15
N ALA A 262 6.86 3.68 7.24
CA ALA A 262 7.62 2.47 7.51
C ALA A 262 7.32 1.39 6.47
N GLY A 263 6.08 1.28 6.01
CA GLY A 263 5.69 0.43 4.91
C GLY A 263 6.39 0.82 3.60
N ALA A 264 6.48 2.11 3.28
CA ALA A 264 7.16 2.59 2.08
C ALA A 264 8.67 2.26 2.06
N ARG A 265 9.30 2.14 3.24
CA ARG A 265 10.71 1.72 3.36
C ARG A 265 10.93 0.21 3.30
N VAL A 266 9.90 -0.55 3.65
CA VAL A 266 10.00 -2.01 3.83
C VAL A 266 9.39 -2.79 2.67
N PHE A 267 8.37 -2.21 2.04
CA PHE A 267 7.65 -2.77 0.91
C PHE A 267 8.01 -2.01 -0.38
N ALA A 268 7.47 -2.43 -1.51
CA ALA A 268 7.74 -1.77 -2.80
C ALA A 268 7.11 -0.36 -2.88
N HIS A 269 7.53 0.45 -3.86
CA HIS A 269 6.91 1.76 -4.12
C HIS A 269 5.39 1.64 -4.35
N ASP A 270 4.63 2.62 -3.86
CA ASP A 270 3.15 2.61 -3.77
C ASP A 270 2.54 1.34 -3.13
N TRP A 271 3.23 0.69 -2.18
CA TRP A 271 2.75 -0.57 -1.58
C TRP A 271 1.28 -0.52 -1.14
N LEU A 272 0.80 0.61 -0.62
CA LEU A 272 -0.57 0.75 -0.15
C LEU A 272 -1.60 0.77 -1.30
N ASP A 273 -1.19 1.20 -2.50
CA ASP A 273 -2.03 1.17 -3.69
C ASP A 273 -2.04 -0.23 -4.35
N TYR A 274 -1.02 -1.06 -4.10
CA TYR A 274 -0.92 -2.44 -4.61
C TYR A 274 -1.30 -3.54 -3.59
N CYS A 275 -1.53 -3.16 -2.33
CA CYS A 275 -1.96 -4.06 -1.27
C CYS A 275 -3.34 -4.66 -1.57
N ARG A 276 -3.49 -5.97 -1.31
CA ARG A 276 -4.77 -6.70 -1.47
C ARG A 276 -5.90 -6.21 -0.55
N ILE A 277 -5.55 -5.48 0.51
CA ILE A 277 -6.53 -4.89 1.44
C ILE A 277 -6.87 -3.49 0.94
N PRO A 278 -8.13 -3.21 0.54
CA PRO A 278 -8.55 -1.88 0.16
C PRO A 278 -8.45 -0.91 1.34
N VAL A 279 -7.67 0.16 1.16
CA VAL A 279 -7.52 1.22 2.16
C VAL A 279 -7.91 2.57 1.55
N ALA A 280 -8.96 3.17 2.10
CA ALA A 280 -9.49 4.47 1.74
C ALA A 280 -8.94 5.53 2.71
N VAL A 281 -7.76 6.03 2.37
CA VAL A 281 -7.00 7.03 3.14
C VAL A 281 -6.94 8.39 2.44
N GLY A 282 -6.81 9.46 3.24
CA GLY A 282 -6.60 10.81 2.74
C GLY A 282 -5.22 11.03 2.09
N MET A 283 -5.08 12.13 1.34
CA MET A 283 -3.86 12.41 0.55
C MET A 283 -2.57 12.42 1.35
N SER A 284 -2.57 12.83 2.63
CA SER A 284 -1.36 12.85 3.45
C SER A 284 -0.84 11.44 3.78
N VAL A 285 -1.74 10.49 4.05
CA VAL A 285 -1.37 9.11 4.35
C VAL A 285 -1.00 8.37 3.08
N ARG A 286 -1.67 8.66 1.94
CA ARG A 286 -1.22 8.17 0.63
C ARG A 286 0.17 8.72 0.30
N ALA A 287 0.39 10.03 0.47
CA ALA A 287 1.70 10.63 0.26
C ALA A 287 2.76 9.99 1.16
N ALA A 288 2.47 9.74 2.43
CA ALA A 288 3.36 9.02 3.35
C ALA A 288 3.59 7.54 2.96
N ALA A 289 2.63 6.89 2.32
CA ALA A 289 2.77 5.51 1.82
C ALA A 289 3.57 5.43 0.51
N ARG A 290 3.70 6.56 -0.20
CA ARG A 290 4.52 6.73 -1.40
C ARG A 290 5.89 7.31 -1.10
N ALA A 291 5.97 8.14 -0.07
CA ALA A 291 7.19 8.67 0.48
C ALA A 291 7.83 7.59 1.36
N ALA A 292 8.91 6.99 0.90
CA ALA A 292 9.88 6.43 1.84
C ALA A 292 10.47 7.63 2.64
N SER A 293 9.83 7.94 3.78
CA SER A 293 9.81 9.26 4.47
C SER A 293 11.17 9.73 5.11
N PRO A 294 11.31 10.84 5.89
CA PRO A 294 10.31 11.72 6.51
C PRO A 294 10.13 13.07 5.82
N ALA A 295 8.98 13.68 6.08
CA ALA A 295 8.81 15.12 5.97
C ALA A 295 9.85 15.84 6.85
N THR A 296 10.86 16.43 6.23
CA THR A 296 11.53 17.63 6.76
C THR A 296 11.55 18.66 5.66
N ARG A 297 10.67 19.65 5.82
CA ARG A 297 10.80 21.04 5.36
C ARG A 297 11.09 21.19 3.85
N ARG A 298 10.20 21.86 3.11
CA ARG A 298 10.63 22.53 1.86
C ARG A 298 11.82 23.41 2.21
N ILE A 299 13.03 22.96 1.91
CA ILE A 299 14.23 23.77 1.99
C ILE A 299 14.12 24.69 0.78
N ASP A 300 13.92 25.97 1.05
CA ASP A 300 14.05 27.01 0.04
C ASP A 300 15.43 26.82 -0.63
N PRO A 301 15.57 26.83 -1.97
CA PRO A 301 16.87 26.74 -2.63
C PRO A 301 17.91 27.72 -2.08
N ARG A 302 17.48 28.80 -1.41
CA ARG A 302 18.34 29.75 -0.69
C ARG A 302 18.80 29.27 0.70
N GLU A 303 18.04 28.43 1.39
CA GLU A 303 18.45 27.74 2.62
C GLU A 303 19.47 26.62 2.34
N ALA A 304 19.43 25.99 1.16
CA ALA A 304 20.44 25.02 0.71
C ALA A 304 21.84 25.64 0.50
N HIS A 305 21.91 26.96 0.32
CA HIS A 305 23.14 27.73 0.13
C HIS A 305 23.52 28.62 1.33
N ALA A 306 22.92 28.42 2.51
CA ALA A 306 23.23 29.25 3.68
C ALA A 306 24.71 29.11 4.12
N PRO A 307 25.46 30.21 4.26
CA PRO A 307 26.85 30.17 4.71
C PRO A 307 26.90 29.87 6.21
N GLY A 308 27.43 28.70 6.58
CA GLY A 308 27.51 28.22 7.97
C GLY A 308 27.70 26.71 8.16
N TRP A 309 27.64 25.92 7.08
CA TRP A 309 27.88 24.48 7.12
C TRP A 309 29.36 24.18 6.83
N ASP A 310 30.24 24.55 7.76
CA ASP A 310 31.66 24.16 7.73
C ASP A 310 31.79 22.63 7.87
N ASP A 311 32.61 22.03 7.00
CA ASP A 311 33.18 20.68 7.01
C ASP A 311 32.60 19.69 8.05
N GLY A 312 31.35 19.27 7.84
CA GLY A 312 30.74 18.21 8.65
C GLY A 312 31.55 16.92 8.53
N GLY A 313 31.75 16.23 9.67
CA GLY A 313 32.50 14.97 9.69
C GLY A 313 31.85 13.85 8.86
N PRO A 314 32.55 12.73 8.62
CA PRO A 314 32.11 11.65 7.74
C PRO A 314 30.67 11.16 7.99
N GLU A 315 30.24 11.07 9.26
CA GLU A 315 28.87 10.65 9.61
C GLU A 315 27.80 11.64 9.15
N GLN A 316 28.06 12.95 9.23
CA GLN A 316 27.11 13.97 8.79
C GLN A 316 26.97 13.97 7.26
N LEU A 317 28.08 13.75 6.54
CA LEU A 317 28.03 13.62 5.08
C LEU A 317 27.29 12.35 4.65
N ARG A 318 27.47 11.22 5.36
CA ARG A 318 26.71 9.99 5.15
C ARG A 318 25.22 10.17 5.43
N GLU A 319 24.86 10.92 6.48
CA GLU A 319 23.47 11.25 6.79
C GLU A 319 22.83 12.09 5.68
N ARG A 320 23.56 13.09 5.16
CA ARG A 320 23.12 13.90 4.02
C ARG A 320 22.96 13.06 2.75
N ALA A 321 23.87 12.11 2.49
CA ALA A 321 23.78 11.21 1.34
C ALA A 321 22.54 10.32 1.42
N ARG A 322 22.23 9.83 2.64
CA ARG A 322 21.01 9.06 2.89
C ARG A 322 19.76 9.91 2.72
N THR A 323 19.76 11.13 3.22
CA THR A 323 18.62 12.07 3.05
C THR A 323 18.37 12.38 1.57
N ALA A 324 19.44 12.59 0.79
CA ALA A 324 19.32 12.78 -0.65
C ALA A 324 18.78 11.53 -1.37
N GLY A 325 19.18 10.33 -0.92
CA GLY A 325 18.64 9.06 -1.40
C GLY A 325 17.16 8.88 -1.03
N ASP A 326 16.77 9.24 0.19
CA ASP A 326 15.39 9.20 0.65
C ASP A 326 14.50 10.16 -0.17
N LEU A 327 15.01 11.36 -0.51
CA LEU A 327 14.32 12.31 -1.40
C LEU A 327 14.17 11.76 -2.83
N ALA A 328 15.20 11.09 -3.33
CA ALA A 328 15.20 10.43 -4.63
C ALA A 328 14.13 9.33 -4.72
N ASP A 329 14.10 8.45 -3.72
CA ASP A 329 13.16 7.35 -3.61
C ASP A 329 11.72 7.85 -3.41
N ALA A 330 11.56 9.05 -2.85
CA ALA A 330 10.29 9.76 -2.73
C ALA A 330 9.85 10.49 -4.01
N GLY A 331 10.63 10.44 -5.10
CA GLY A 331 10.33 11.07 -6.39
C GLY A 331 10.60 12.57 -6.47
N ASP A 332 11.18 13.18 -5.42
CA ASP A 332 11.65 14.57 -5.46
C ASP A 332 13.07 14.63 -6.03
N HIS A 333 13.20 14.19 -7.29
CA HIS A 333 14.47 14.13 -7.99
C HIS A 333 15.16 15.49 -8.09
N LEU A 334 14.38 16.58 -8.09
CA LEU A 334 14.89 17.95 -8.11
C LEU A 334 15.58 18.30 -6.77
N ALA A 335 14.94 18.03 -5.63
CA ALA A 335 15.53 18.28 -4.32
C ALA A 335 16.71 17.35 -4.04
N ALA A 336 16.59 16.07 -4.40
CA ALA A 336 17.68 15.11 -4.30
C ALA A 336 18.91 15.56 -5.12
N HIS A 337 18.68 15.99 -6.35
CA HIS A 337 19.73 16.49 -7.24
C HIS A 337 20.47 17.69 -6.62
N ALA A 338 19.74 18.69 -6.10
CA ALA A 338 20.34 19.86 -5.47
C ALA A 338 21.23 19.49 -4.27
N ILE A 339 20.86 18.47 -3.49
CA ILE A 339 21.70 18.00 -2.38
C ILE A 339 22.94 17.28 -2.92
N TYR A 340 22.78 16.38 -3.90
CA TYR A 340 23.91 15.64 -4.46
C TYR A 340 24.94 16.54 -5.15
N GLU A 341 24.50 17.61 -5.82
CA GLU A 341 25.37 18.58 -6.47
C GLU A 341 26.38 19.21 -5.49
N ASP A 342 25.92 19.61 -4.31
CA ASP A 342 26.79 20.16 -3.24
C ASP A 342 27.55 19.05 -2.48
N LEU A 343 26.94 17.88 -2.32
CA LEU A 343 27.44 16.84 -1.43
C LEU A 343 28.55 15.99 -2.05
N LEU A 344 28.47 15.65 -3.35
CA LEU A 344 29.43 14.75 -4.00
C LEU A 344 30.87 15.27 -3.94
N PRO A 345 31.18 16.55 -4.23
CA PRO A 345 32.54 17.07 -4.10
C PRO A 345 33.08 17.02 -2.65
N ARG A 346 32.18 17.04 -1.66
CA ARG A 346 32.54 16.98 -0.22
C ARG A 346 32.80 15.55 0.23
N LEU A 347 31.93 14.60 -0.17
CA LEU A 347 32.13 13.16 0.10
C LEU A 347 33.47 12.67 -0.46
N ARG A 348 33.77 13.04 -1.71
CA ARG A 348 35.05 12.75 -2.38
C ARG A 348 36.26 13.25 -1.62
N ARG A 349 36.19 14.46 -1.07
CA ARG A 349 37.29 15.09 -0.34
C ARG A 349 37.48 14.54 1.07
N VAL A 350 36.39 14.29 1.80
CA VAL A 350 36.42 13.98 3.24
C VAL A 350 36.42 12.48 3.52
N ILE A 351 35.65 11.71 2.75
CA ILE A 351 35.52 10.25 2.93
C ILE A 351 36.40 9.52 1.91
N GLY A 352 36.50 10.05 0.69
CA GLY A 352 37.31 9.51 -0.40
C GLY A 352 36.47 9.07 -1.59
N ASP A 353 37.04 9.16 -2.79
CA ASP A 353 36.36 8.83 -4.05
C ASP A 353 35.94 7.35 -4.14
N ASP A 354 36.76 6.45 -3.60
CA ASP A 354 36.56 5.01 -3.70
C ASP A 354 35.85 4.41 -2.48
N ASP A 355 35.41 5.24 -1.53
CA ASP A 355 34.64 4.77 -0.38
C ASP A 355 33.26 4.25 -0.84
N PRO A 356 32.80 3.08 -0.34
CA PRO A 356 31.53 2.49 -0.77
C PRO A 356 30.30 3.40 -0.61
N ASP A 357 30.29 4.29 0.38
CA ASP A 357 29.17 5.22 0.59
C ASP A 357 29.24 6.38 -0.40
N THR A 358 30.45 6.87 -0.74
CA THR A 358 30.66 7.86 -1.81
C THR A 358 30.21 7.31 -3.16
N LEU A 359 30.60 6.07 -3.47
CA LEU A 359 30.21 5.42 -4.72
C LEU A 359 28.69 5.17 -4.78
N THR A 360 28.07 4.77 -3.67
CA THR A 360 26.60 4.62 -3.59
C THR A 360 25.90 5.96 -3.81
N ALA A 361 26.37 7.04 -3.18
CA ALA A 361 25.83 8.38 -3.37
C ALA A 361 25.96 8.87 -4.82
N MET A 362 27.08 8.58 -5.49
CA MET A 362 27.26 8.89 -6.92
C MET A 362 26.24 8.15 -7.79
N GLY A 363 25.99 6.87 -7.53
CA GLY A 363 25.04 6.07 -8.30
C GLY A 363 23.60 6.54 -8.13
N LEU A 364 23.21 6.88 -6.90
CA LEU A 364 21.88 7.45 -6.62
C LEU A 364 21.74 8.84 -7.25
N ALA A 365 22.77 9.68 -7.22
CA ALA A 365 22.76 10.96 -7.91
C ALA A 365 22.57 10.82 -9.43
N ALA A 366 23.25 9.85 -10.04
CA ALA A 366 23.12 9.53 -11.46
C ALA A 366 21.71 9.02 -11.81
N GLN A 367 21.11 8.18 -10.97
CA GLN A 367 19.74 7.72 -11.13
C GLN A 367 18.74 8.88 -11.07
N ASN A 368 18.91 9.83 -10.14
CA ASN A 368 18.05 11.02 -10.07
C ASN A 368 18.12 11.88 -11.32
N LEU A 369 19.32 12.08 -11.84
CA LEU A 369 19.52 12.81 -13.10
C LEU A 369 18.83 12.11 -14.27
N ARG A 370 18.85 10.77 -14.33
CA ARG A 370 18.11 10.00 -15.32
C ARG A 370 16.60 10.22 -15.20
N GLU A 371 16.04 10.13 -14.00
CA GLU A 371 14.59 10.30 -13.76
C GLU A 371 14.12 11.74 -13.99
N SER A 372 14.98 12.75 -13.78
CA SER A 372 14.69 14.14 -14.13
C SER A 372 14.83 14.45 -15.62
N GLY A 373 15.34 13.49 -16.41
CA GLY A 373 15.53 13.58 -17.87
C GLY A 373 16.90 14.12 -18.31
N ASP A 374 17.80 14.44 -17.39
CA ASP A 374 19.18 14.81 -17.72
C ASP A 374 20.08 13.58 -17.87
N HIS A 375 19.85 12.87 -18.98
CA HIS A 375 20.58 11.66 -19.29
C HIS A 375 22.08 11.88 -19.54
N THR A 376 22.49 13.11 -19.89
CA THR A 376 23.90 13.42 -20.20
C THR A 376 24.70 13.54 -18.91
N ALA A 377 24.19 14.29 -17.94
CA ALA A 377 24.84 14.38 -16.63
C ALA A 377 24.82 13.03 -15.89
N ALA A 378 23.74 12.26 -16.01
CA ALA A 378 23.66 10.91 -15.47
C ALA A 378 24.74 9.99 -16.07
N ALA A 379 24.94 10.03 -17.40
CA ALA A 379 25.96 9.23 -18.07
C ALA A 379 27.37 9.56 -17.56
N ALA A 380 27.70 10.84 -17.40
CA ALA A 380 29.01 11.25 -16.90
C ALA A 380 29.30 10.70 -15.47
N LEU A 381 28.30 10.66 -14.60
CA LEU A 381 28.45 10.05 -13.27
C LEU A 381 28.58 8.53 -13.34
N PHE A 382 27.83 7.86 -14.21
CA PHE A 382 27.95 6.41 -14.38
C PHE A 382 29.30 5.99 -14.99
N ASP A 383 29.83 6.77 -15.93
CA ASP A 383 31.13 6.54 -16.56
C ASP A 383 32.29 6.64 -15.56
N ASP A 384 32.16 7.50 -14.54
CA ASP A 384 33.11 7.58 -13.41
C ASP A 384 32.85 6.47 -12.36
N LEU A 385 31.58 6.18 -12.07
CA LEU A 385 31.18 5.25 -11.02
C LEU A 385 31.48 3.78 -11.33
N VAL A 386 31.06 3.29 -12.49
CA VAL A 386 31.09 1.84 -12.79
C VAL A 386 32.53 1.28 -12.77
N PRO A 387 33.54 1.94 -13.36
CA PRO A 387 34.93 1.47 -13.24
C PRO A 387 35.43 1.42 -11.79
N ARG A 388 35.09 2.42 -10.97
CA ARG A 388 35.48 2.47 -9.55
C ARG A 388 34.81 1.36 -8.74
N LEU A 389 33.51 1.11 -8.94
CA LEU A 389 32.81 -0.01 -8.30
C LEU A 389 33.47 -1.35 -8.65
N ARG A 390 33.84 -1.57 -9.91
CA ARG A 390 34.54 -2.78 -10.36
C ARG A 390 35.91 -2.93 -9.69
N GLN A 391 36.64 -1.84 -9.52
CA GLN A 391 37.95 -1.84 -8.87
C GLN A 391 37.85 -2.08 -7.36
N THR A 392 36.91 -1.42 -6.68
CA THR A 392 36.81 -1.42 -5.22
C THR A 392 36.03 -2.62 -4.68
N LEU A 393 34.86 -2.91 -5.25
CA LEU A 393 33.94 -3.96 -4.77
C LEU A 393 34.05 -5.25 -5.58
N GLY A 394 34.56 -5.16 -6.81
CA GLY A 394 34.66 -6.28 -7.74
C GLY A 394 33.49 -6.32 -8.74
N GLU A 395 33.76 -6.87 -9.92
CA GLU A 395 32.81 -6.92 -11.04
C GLU A 395 31.55 -7.77 -10.76
N ASN A 396 31.63 -8.70 -9.81
CA ASN A 396 30.55 -9.62 -9.47
C ASN A 396 29.83 -9.23 -8.16
N GLU A 397 30.17 -8.08 -7.57
CA GLU A 397 29.49 -7.60 -6.37
C GLU A 397 28.11 -7.01 -6.74
N ALA A 398 27.11 -7.23 -5.86
CA ALA A 398 25.71 -6.96 -6.16
C ALA A 398 25.41 -5.48 -6.46
N ARG A 399 26.05 -4.53 -5.77
CA ARG A 399 25.94 -3.08 -6.02
C ARG A 399 26.61 -2.70 -7.34
N THR A 400 27.75 -3.30 -7.68
CA THR A 400 28.40 -3.09 -8.98
C THR A 400 27.47 -3.49 -10.13
N LEU A 401 26.81 -4.65 -10.01
CA LEU A 401 25.85 -5.12 -11.00
C LEU A 401 24.60 -4.22 -11.06
N PHE A 402 24.06 -3.81 -9.91
CA PHE A 402 22.92 -2.90 -9.83
C PHE A 402 23.18 -1.57 -10.56
N PHE A 403 24.27 -0.88 -10.23
CA PHE A 403 24.59 0.41 -10.86
C PHE A 403 25.04 0.26 -12.31
N SER A 404 25.60 -0.88 -12.72
CA SER A 404 25.84 -1.17 -14.15
C SER A 404 24.53 -1.31 -14.93
N GLY A 405 23.49 -1.88 -14.30
CA GLY A 405 22.14 -1.95 -14.88
C GLY A 405 21.48 -0.59 -15.02
N GLU A 406 21.61 0.28 -14.00
CA GLU A 406 21.11 1.66 -14.07
C GLU A 406 21.85 2.51 -15.12
N ALA A 407 23.17 2.31 -15.28
CA ALA A 407 23.94 2.92 -16.36
C ALA A 407 23.44 2.49 -17.74
N ALA A 408 23.21 1.18 -17.94
CA ALA A 408 22.65 0.64 -19.18
C ALA A 408 21.26 1.20 -19.48
N ARG A 409 20.44 1.36 -18.44
CA ARG A 409 19.11 1.96 -18.53
C ARG A 409 19.15 3.43 -18.94
N ASN A 410 20.07 4.22 -18.39
CA ASN A 410 20.25 5.61 -18.80
C ASN A 410 20.63 5.75 -20.28
N LEU A 411 21.52 4.87 -20.76
CA LEU A 411 21.89 4.83 -22.17
C LEU A 411 20.70 4.43 -23.06
N ALA A 412 19.87 3.48 -22.60
CA ALA A 412 18.67 3.09 -23.33
C ALA A 412 17.63 4.23 -23.40
N ASP A 413 17.36 4.90 -22.28
CA ASP A 413 16.37 6.00 -22.19
C ASP A 413 16.80 7.23 -23.02
N SER A 414 18.11 7.49 -23.14
CA SER A 414 18.66 8.55 -24.00
C SER A 414 18.75 8.19 -25.49
N GLY A 415 18.40 6.97 -25.87
CA GLY A 415 18.47 6.48 -27.26
C GLY A 415 19.85 5.96 -27.68
N SER A 416 20.82 5.88 -26.77
CA SER A 416 22.16 5.32 -27.00
C SER A 416 22.14 3.79 -26.97
N HIS A 417 21.30 3.19 -27.82
CA HIS A 417 20.91 1.78 -27.75
C HIS A 417 22.07 0.78 -27.93
N GLU A 418 23.07 1.10 -28.78
CA GLU A 418 24.23 0.23 -28.99
C GLU A 418 25.13 0.18 -27.74
N ALA A 419 25.36 1.33 -27.10
CA ALA A 419 26.13 1.40 -25.87
C ALA A 419 25.41 0.68 -24.72
N ALA A 420 24.08 0.87 -24.60
CA ALA A 420 23.25 0.13 -23.66
C ALA A 420 23.31 -1.39 -23.90
N ARG A 421 23.27 -1.83 -25.17
CA ARG A 421 23.41 -3.24 -25.55
C ARG A 421 24.75 -3.80 -25.08
N GLY A 422 25.85 -3.06 -25.26
CA GLY A 422 27.18 -3.45 -24.77
C GLY A 422 27.20 -3.68 -23.26
N LEU A 423 26.63 -2.76 -22.47
CA LEU A 423 26.54 -2.93 -21.01
C LEU A 423 25.65 -4.11 -20.60
N TYR A 424 24.51 -4.33 -21.26
CA TYR A 424 23.66 -5.50 -20.97
C TYR A 424 24.35 -6.83 -21.32
N GLN A 425 25.12 -6.89 -22.40
CA GLN A 425 25.89 -8.08 -22.77
C GLN A 425 26.96 -8.43 -21.75
N ASP A 426 27.55 -7.42 -21.11
CA ASP A 426 28.51 -7.57 -20.02
C ASP A 426 27.83 -7.92 -18.68
N LEU A 427 26.70 -7.28 -18.38
CA LEU A 427 25.95 -7.41 -17.12
C LEU A 427 25.24 -8.76 -16.96
N LEU A 428 24.48 -9.20 -17.97
CA LEU A 428 23.55 -10.33 -17.83
C LEU A 428 24.25 -11.67 -17.48
N PRO A 429 25.41 -12.03 -18.07
CA PRO A 429 26.13 -13.24 -17.66
C PRO A 429 26.54 -13.20 -16.18
N ARG A 430 27.00 -12.04 -15.70
CA ARG A 430 27.40 -11.85 -14.29
C ARG A 430 26.19 -11.88 -13.35
N ALA A 431 25.10 -11.21 -13.71
CA ALA A 431 23.85 -11.26 -12.95
C ALA A 431 23.30 -12.69 -12.82
N ARG A 432 23.37 -13.50 -13.89
CA ARG A 432 23.00 -14.93 -13.85
C ARG A 432 23.91 -15.74 -12.93
N GLN A 433 25.21 -15.46 -12.94
CA GLN A 433 26.16 -16.15 -12.08
C GLN A 433 25.95 -15.81 -10.60
N VAL A 434 25.70 -14.54 -10.28
CA VAL A 434 25.63 -14.05 -8.89
C VAL A 434 24.26 -14.28 -8.27
N PHE A 435 23.20 -13.94 -8.99
CA PHE A 435 21.84 -14.01 -8.45
C PHE A 435 21.07 -15.26 -8.90
N GLY A 436 21.45 -15.85 -10.04
CA GLY A 436 20.72 -16.94 -10.68
C GLY A 436 19.79 -16.46 -11.80
N GLU A 437 19.49 -17.35 -12.74
CA GLU A 437 18.69 -17.02 -13.94
C GLU A 437 17.23 -16.64 -13.62
N ASN A 438 16.66 -17.21 -12.55
CA ASN A 438 15.29 -16.94 -12.12
C ASN A 438 15.21 -15.84 -11.04
N HIS A 439 16.31 -15.19 -10.69
CA HIS A 439 16.27 -14.12 -9.71
C HIS A 439 15.58 -12.88 -10.27
N ARG A 440 14.80 -12.19 -9.43
CA ARG A 440 14.01 -11.00 -9.81
C ARG A 440 14.84 -9.96 -10.56
N THR A 441 16.03 -9.62 -10.05
CA THR A 441 16.94 -8.64 -10.69
C THR A 441 17.36 -9.09 -12.09
N THR A 442 17.85 -10.32 -12.23
CA THR A 442 18.24 -10.91 -13.53
C THR A 442 17.11 -10.90 -14.55
N LEU A 443 15.88 -11.21 -14.12
CA LEU A 443 14.71 -11.22 -14.99
C LEU A 443 14.33 -9.80 -15.45
N ILE A 444 14.38 -8.82 -14.55
CA ILE A 444 14.12 -7.41 -14.88
C ILE A 444 15.18 -6.89 -15.85
N ASP A 445 16.46 -7.09 -15.57
CA ASP A 445 17.55 -6.65 -16.44
C ASP A 445 17.48 -7.30 -17.83
N THR A 446 17.12 -8.59 -17.89
CA THR A 446 16.88 -9.29 -19.15
C THR A 446 15.72 -8.66 -19.94
N GLY A 447 14.65 -8.28 -19.25
CA GLY A 447 13.50 -7.59 -19.85
C GLY A 447 13.83 -6.19 -20.36
N LEU A 448 14.64 -5.43 -19.61
CA LEU A 448 15.10 -4.10 -20.03
C LEU A 448 16.07 -4.19 -21.22
N ALA A 449 16.96 -5.19 -21.25
CA ALA A 449 17.80 -5.47 -22.40
C ALA A 449 16.97 -5.82 -23.66
N ALA A 450 15.94 -6.66 -23.50
CA ALA A 450 15.02 -7.00 -24.58
C ALA A 450 14.22 -5.79 -25.08
N ARG A 451 13.79 -4.90 -24.18
CA ARG A 451 13.15 -3.62 -24.53
C ARG A 451 14.10 -2.71 -25.30
N ASN A 452 15.36 -2.58 -24.87
CA ASN A 452 16.35 -1.76 -25.59
C ASN A 452 16.56 -2.26 -27.04
N LEU A 453 16.62 -3.57 -27.24
CA LEU A 453 16.70 -4.18 -28.58
C LEU A 453 15.43 -3.91 -29.41
N LEU A 454 14.25 -4.00 -28.79
CA LEU A 454 12.98 -3.67 -29.43
C LEU A 454 12.95 -2.20 -29.89
N ASP A 455 13.35 -1.27 -29.03
CA ASP A 455 13.34 0.17 -29.32
C ASP A 455 14.40 0.54 -30.37
N HIS A 456 15.52 -0.17 -30.42
CA HIS A 456 16.55 -0.03 -31.45
C HIS A 456 16.18 -0.61 -32.83
N GLY A 457 15.22 -1.55 -32.87
CA GLY A 457 14.79 -2.21 -34.11
C GLY A 457 15.27 -3.65 -34.32
N ASP A 458 16.07 -4.20 -33.40
CA ASP A 458 16.55 -5.60 -33.45
C ASP A 458 15.47 -6.54 -32.88
N HIS A 459 14.39 -6.68 -33.63
CA HIS A 459 13.18 -7.37 -33.19
C HIS A 459 13.37 -8.87 -33.01
N GLU A 460 14.20 -9.52 -33.83
CA GLU A 460 14.47 -10.96 -33.75
C GLU A 460 15.26 -11.32 -32.48
N THR A 461 16.30 -10.56 -32.16
CA THR A 461 17.08 -10.79 -30.93
C THR A 461 16.23 -10.49 -29.69
N ALA A 462 15.42 -9.42 -29.73
CA ALA A 462 14.47 -9.11 -28.66
C ALA A 462 13.44 -10.24 -28.46
N ARG A 463 12.92 -10.83 -29.54
CA ARG A 463 11.97 -11.96 -29.48
C ARG A 463 12.59 -13.14 -28.74
N ALA A 464 13.82 -13.52 -29.09
CA ALA A 464 14.51 -14.64 -28.44
C ALA A 464 14.66 -14.44 -26.93
N LEU A 465 14.94 -13.20 -26.47
CA LEU A 465 14.97 -12.89 -25.05
C LEU A 465 13.58 -12.96 -24.41
N PHE A 466 12.56 -12.39 -25.04
CA PHE A 466 11.19 -12.42 -24.49
C PHE A 466 10.61 -13.84 -24.40
N ASP A 467 10.84 -14.69 -25.40
CA ASP A 467 10.37 -16.08 -25.42
C ASP A 467 10.91 -16.89 -24.24
N GLY A 468 12.18 -16.65 -23.85
CA GLY A 468 12.77 -17.24 -22.64
C GLY A 468 12.33 -16.56 -21.34
N LEU A 469 12.06 -15.26 -21.37
CA LEU A 469 11.81 -14.44 -20.20
C LEU A 469 10.38 -14.57 -19.66
N VAL A 470 9.36 -14.49 -20.52
CA VAL A 470 7.95 -14.44 -20.11
C VAL A 470 7.54 -15.67 -19.27
N PRO A 471 7.88 -16.91 -19.64
CA PRO A 471 7.58 -18.08 -18.80
C PRO A 471 8.23 -18.01 -17.42
N ARG A 472 9.50 -17.55 -17.35
CA ARG A 472 10.24 -17.42 -16.08
C ARG A 472 9.66 -16.33 -15.19
N LEU A 473 9.22 -15.20 -15.77
CA LEU A 473 8.50 -14.15 -15.05
C LEU A 473 7.21 -14.67 -14.43
N ARG A 474 6.40 -15.40 -15.22
CA ARG A 474 5.14 -16.00 -14.73
C ARG A 474 5.39 -17.01 -13.62
N GLN A 475 6.41 -17.85 -13.75
CA GLN A 475 6.76 -18.84 -12.74
C GLN A 475 7.28 -18.22 -11.44
N THR A 476 8.14 -17.20 -11.55
CA THR A 476 8.88 -16.66 -10.40
C THR A 476 8.10 -15.55 -9.69
N LEU A 477 7.56 -14.60 -10.45
CA LEU A 477 6.89 -13.41 -9.90
C LEU A 477 5.37 -13.57 -9.87
N GLY A 478 4.82 -14.51 -10.64
CA GLY A 478 3.38 -14.72 -10.80
C GLY A 478 2.80 -13.96 -11.99
N GLU A 479 1.68 -14.45 -12.52
CA GLU A 479 1.01 -13.90 -13.71
C GLU A 479 0.45 -12.49 -13.50
N ASN A 480 0.08 -12.14 -12.27
CA ASN A 480 -0.48 -10.84 -11.93
C ASN A 480 0.57 -9.85 -11.40
N ASN A 481 1.86 -10.20 -11.40
CA ASN A 481 2.88 -9.26 -10.98
C ASN A 481 3.04 -8.14 -12.03
N HIS A 482 3.19 -6.89 -11.57
CA HIS A 482 3.35 -5.73 -12.44
C HIS A 482 4.47 -5.90 -13.49
N ASN A 483 5.64 -6.40 -13.09
CA ASN A 483 6.76 -6.59 -14.01
C ASN A 483 6.47 -7.72 -15.02
N THR A 484 5.80 -8.79 -14.59
CA THR A 484 5.34 -9.85 -15.50
C THR A 484 4.39 -9.27 -16.56
N LEU A 485 3.40 -8.49 -16.14
CA LEU A 485 2.41 -7.90 -17.04
C LEU A 485 3.04 -6.87 -18.00
N SER A 486 3.88 -5.96 -17.49
CA SER A 486 4.55 -4.92 -18.27
C SER A 486 5.52 -5.51 -19.31
N LEU A 487 6.41 -6.42 -18.88
CA LEU A 487 7.38 -7.07 -19.78
C LEU A 487 6.70 -8.02 -20.78
N SER A 488 5.59 -8.68 -20.40
CA SER A 488 4.78 -9.44 -21.36
C SER A 488 4.09 -8.54 -22.37
N GLY A 489 3.71 -7.31 -22.00
CA GLY A 489 3.21 -6.30 -22.93
C GLY A 489 4.26 -5.89 -23.96
N PHE A 490 5.51 -5.69 -23.55
CA PHE A 490 6.62 -5.45 -24.49
C PHE A 490 6.90 -6.66 -25.38
N ALA A 491 6.79 -7.88 -24.87
CA ALA A 491 6.86 -9.10 -25.68
C ALA A 491 5.76 -9.14 -26.75
N ALA A 492 4.51 -8.80 -26.39
CA ALA A 492 3.40 -8.69 -27.35
C ALA A 492 3.66 -7.62 -28.42
N ARG A 493 4.20 -6.47 -28.01
CA ARG A 493 4.60 -5.39 -28.94
C ARG A 493 5.71 -5.87 -29.90
N ASN A 494 6.69 -6.61 -29.39
CA ASN A 494 7.75 -7.18 -30.21
C ASN A 494 7.22 -8.20 -31.22
N LEU A 495 6.29 -9.09 -30.82
CA LEU A 495 5.61 -10.01 -31.74
C LEU A 495 4.90 -9.26 -32.87
N HIS A 496 4.21 -8.17 -32.54
CA HIS A 496 3.57 -7.30 -33.53
C HIS A 496 4.60 -6.69 -34.49
N ARG A 497 5.73 -6.17 -33.99
CA ARG A 497 6.83 -5.63 -34.80
C ARG A 497 7.50 -6.67 -35.69
N CYS A 498 7.57 -7.92 -35.25
CA CYS A 498 8.02 -9.07 -36.07
C CYS A 498 6.99 -9.49 -37.15
N GLY A 499 5.81 -8.87 -37.19
CA GLY A 499 4.73 -9.23 -38.12
C GLY A 499 3.85 -10.40 -37.66
N ASP A 500 4.12 -11.01 -36.50
CA ASP A 500 3.33 -12.08 -35.91
C ASP A 500 2.10 -11.52 -35.16
N ARG A 501 1.23 -10.85 -35.91
CA ARG A 501 0.05 -10.14 -35.38
C ARG A 501 -0.93 -11.07 -34.67
N ARG A 502 -0.95 -12.35 -35.05
CA ARG A 502 -1.81 -13.38 -34.44
C ARG A 502 -1.30 -13.75 -33.05
N ALA A 503 -0.01 -14.02 -32.88
CA ALA A 503 0.55 -14.29 -31.57
C ALA A 503 0.47 -13.05 -30.66
N ALA A 504 0.76 -11.87 -31.21
CA ALA A 504 0.60 -10.61 -30.49
C ALA A 504 -0.83 -10.41 -29.98
N ARG A 505 -1.84 -10.63 -30.85
CA ARG A 505 -3.26 -10.54 -30.47
C ARG A 505 -3.61 -11.49 -29.33
N ALA A 506 -3.21 -12.76 -29.43
CA ALA A 506 -3.49 -13.75 -28.38
C ALA A 506 -2.91 -13.33 -27.03
N LEU A 507 -1.69 -12.79 -27.03
CA LEU A 507 -1.04 -12.32 -25.81
C LEU A 507 -1.72 -11.05 -25.25
N TYR A 508 -2.15 -10.10 -26.11
CA TYR A 508 -2.92 -8.94 -25.64
C TYR A 508 -4.28 -9.34 -25.05
N GLU A 509 -5.01 -10.26 -25.68
CA GLU A 509 -6.30 -10.77 -25.17
C GLU A 509 -6.14 -11.49 -23.83
N GLU A 510 -5.02 -12.15 -23.60
CA GLU A 510 -4.64 -12.73 -22.31
C GLU A 510 -4.30 -11.65 -21.25
N LEU A 511 -3.56 -10.60 -21.64
CA LEU A 511 -3.01 -9.60 -20.71
C LEU A 511 -4.04 -8.55 -20.27
N LEU A 512 -4.89 -8.06 -21.18
CA LEU A 512 -5.76 -6.92 -20.90
C LEU A 512 -6.73 -7.15 -19.73
N PRO A 513 -7.41 -8.31 -19.58
CA PRO A 513 -8.25 -8.56 -18.41
C PRO A 513 -7.46 -8.53 -17.10
N ARG A 514 -6.25 -9.12 -17.08
CA ARG A 514 -5.38 -9.15 -15.89
C ARG A 514 -4.86 -7.76 -15.55
N LEU A 515 -4.46 -6.97 -16.55
CA LEU A 515 -4.04 -5.58 -16.38
C LEU A 515 -5.18 -4.73 -15.78
N ARG A 516 -6.39 -4.84 -16.32
CA ARG A 516 -7.56 -4.11 -15.81
C ARG A 516 -7.92 -4.53 -14.38
N GLN A 517 -7.87 -5.83 -14.08
CA GLN A 517 -8.15 -6.34 -12.74
C GLN A 517 -7.09 -5.93 -11.71
N THR A 518 -5.81 -5.95 -12.11
CA THR A 518 -4.69 -5.80 -11.17
C THR A 518 -4.24 -4.35 -11.01
N LEU A 519 -4.11 -3.62 -12.13
CA LEU A 519 -3.59 -2.25 -12.13
C LEU A 519 -4.70 -1.21 -12.27
N GLY A 520 -5.90 -1.63 -12.69
CA GLY A 520 -7.00 -0.73 -13.03
C GLY A 520 -6.98 -0.27 -14.49
N GLU A 521 -8.13 0.19 -14.97
CA GLU A 521 -8.35 0.58 -16.36
C GLU A 521 -7.64 1.89 -16.73
N ASP A 522 -7.44 2.78 -15.76
CA ASP A 522 -6.83 4.10 -15.98
C ASP A 522 -5.32 4.11 -15.64
N ASN A 523 -4.71 2.95 -15.39
CA ASN A 523 -3.27 2.85 -15.15
C ASN A 523 -2.45 3.07 -16.43
N HIS A 524 -1.31 3.76 -16.32
CA HIS A 524 -0.42 4.10 -17.43
C HIS A 524 0.00 2.87 -18.27
N THR A 525 0.30 1.75 -17.59
CA THR A 525 0.70 0.50 -18.25
C THR A 525 -0.48 -0.15 -18.98
N THR A 526 -1.64 -0.22 -18.32
CA THR A 526 -2.89 -0.73 -18.92
C THR A 526 -3.25 0.06 -20.18
N LEU A 527 -3.17 1.38 -20.12
CA LEU A 527 -3.49 2.27 -21.25
C LEU A 527 -2.49 2.13 -22.40
N THR A 528 -1.20 2.03 -22.09
CA THR A 528 -0.14 1.85 -23.11
C THR A 528 -0.30 0.50 -23.83
N ILE A 529 -0.48 -0.58 -23.08
CA ILE A 529 -0.69 -1.92 -23.65
C ILE A 529 -2.02 -2.00 -24.42
N SER A 530 -3.06 -1.32 -23.95
CA SER A 530 -4.34 -1.21 -24.68
C SER A 530 -4.19 -0.46 -26.01
N ALA A 531 -3.37 0.60 -26.04
CA ALA A 531 -3.07 1.34 -27.27
C ALA A 531 -2.34 0.46 -28.30
N ASP A 532 -1.36 -0.33 -27.84
CA ASP A 532 -0.64 -1.26 -28.72
C ASP A 532 -1.54 -2.39 -29.22
N ALA A 533 -2.42 -2.92 -28.36
CA ALA A 533 -3.40 -3.94 -28.75
C ALA A 533 -4.37 -3.40 -29.81
N ALA A 534 -4.85 -2.16 -29.66
CA ALA A 534 -5.71 -1.51 -30.64
C ALA A 534 -5.00 -1.29 -31.98
N LEU A 535 -3.73 -0.90 -31.94
CA LEU A 535 -2.91 -0.75 -33.14
C LEU A 535 -2.69 -2.11 -33.83
N ASN A 536 -2.41 -3.16 -33.07
CA ASN A 536 -2.26 -4.51 -33.62
C ASN A 536 -3.54 -5.00 -34.31
N LEU A 537 -4.72 -4.71 -33.74
CA LEU A 537 -6.02 -5.01 -34.37
C LEU A 537 -6.22 -4.23 -35.67
N LEU A 538 -5.90 -2.92 -35.67
CA LEU A 538 -5.98 -2.07 -36.85
C LEU A 538 -5.09 -2.59 -37.99
N ASP A 539 -3.83 -2.89 -37.70
CA ASP A 539 -2.87 -3.39 -38.68
C ASP A 539 -3.15 -4.83 -39.12
N ALA A 540 -3.90 -5.60 -38.34
CA ALA A 540 -4.43 -6.91 -38.72
C ALA A 540 -5.71 -6.82 -39.59
N GLY A 541 -6.25 -5.61 -39.80
CA GLY A 541 -7.47 -5.37 -40.57
C GLY A 541 -8.77 -5.56 -39.79
N ASP A 542 -8.72 -5.84 -38.49
CA ASP A 542 -9.90 -5.96 -37.63
C ASP A 542 -10.35 -4.57 -37.15
N ARG A 543 -10.80 -3.75 -38.11
CA ARG A 543 -11.19 -2.35 -37.88
C ARG A 543 -12.33 -2.22 -36.86
N ARG A 544 -13.26 -3.18 -36.84
CA ARG A 544 -14.39 -3.16 -35.89
C ARG A 544 -13.90 -3.31 -34.46
N ALA A 545 -13.04 -4.30 -34.18
CA ALA A 545 -12.49 -4.48 -32.83
C ALA A 545 -11.56 -3.32 -32.44
N ALA A 546 -10.75 -2.82 -33.38
CA ALA A 546 -9.90 -1.65 -33.16
C ALA A 546 -10.72 -0.40 -32.81
N ARG A 547 -11.83 -0.16 -33.51
CA ARG A 547 -12.76 0.94 -33.24
C ARG A 547 -13.30 0.89 -31.82
N THR A 548 -13.85 -0.25 -31.40
CA THR A 548 -14.38 -0.42 -30.05
C THR A 548 -13.32 -0.15 -28.98
N LEU A 549 -12.09 -0.61 -29.19
CA LEU A 549 -11.02 -0.40 -28.23
C LEU A 549 -10.55 1.06 -28.19
N TYR A 550 -10.46 1.74 -29.34
CA TYR A 550 -10.12 3.16 -29.38
C TYR A 550 -11.21 4.08 -28.82
N GLU A 551 -12.49 3.73 -28.99
CA GLU A 551 -13.63 4.44 -28.41
C GLU A 551 -13.59 4.45 -26.87
N ASP A 552 -13.24 3.33 -26.24
CA ASP A 552 -13.03 3.24 -24.78
C ASP A 552 -11.71 3.91 -24.35
N LEU A 553 -10.65 3.74 -25.14
CA LEU A 553 -9.31 4.17 -24.76
C LEU A 553 -9.12 5.70 -24.80
N LEU A 554 -9.59 6.37 -25.87
CA LEU A 554 -9.30 7.79 -26.12
C LEU A 554 -9.71 8.73 -24.97
N PRO A 555 -10.92 8.60 -24.38
CA PRO A 555 -11.30 9.42 -23.22
C PRO A 555 -10.41 9.18 -21.99
N ARG A 556 -9.90 7.96 -21.80
CA ARG A 556 -9.04 7.60 -20.66
C ARG A 556 -7.63 8.14 -20.84
N VAL A 557 -7.02 7.97 -22.01
CA VAL A 557 -5.68 8.53 -22.26
C VAL A 557 -5.66 10.05 -22.19
N ARG A 558 -6.71 10.72 -22.66
CA ARG A 558 -6.86 12.18 -22.49
C ARG A 558 -6.90 12.60 -21.02
N ARG A 559 -7.64 11.85 -20.20
CA ARG A 559 -7.80 12.13 -18.77
C ARG A 559 -6.50 11.91 -18.00
N VAL A 560 -5.75 10.86 -18.32
CA VAL A 560 -4.55 10.43 -17.58
C VAL A 560 -3.29 11.15 -18.05
N PHE A 561 -3.08 11.23 -19.37
CA PHE A 561 -1.86 11.79 -19.96
C PHE A 561 -2.04 13.24 -20.45
N GLY A 562 -3.28 13.73 -20.56
CA GLY A 562 -3.58 15.01 -21.18
C GLY A 562 -3.62 14.94 -22.72
N ASP A 563 -4.15 15.99 -23.34
CA ASP A 563 -4.36 16.05 -24.80
C ASP A 563 -3.06 16.16 -25.61
N THR A 564 -2.01 16.73 -25.02
CA THR A 564 -0.75 17.03 -25.73
C THR A 564 0.25 15.88 -25.72
N ALA A 565 0.03 14.87 -24.88
CA ALA A 565 0.94 13.75 -24.71
C ALA A 565 1.11 12.93 -26.00
N PRO A 566 2.31 12.39 -26.27
CA PRO A 566 2.58 11.58 -27.47
C PRO A 566 1.62 10.39 -27.63
N ILE A 567 1.30 9.69 -26.55
CA ILE A 567 0.36 8.56 -26.57
C ILE A 567 -1.06 9.00 -26.96
N THR A 568 -1.54 10.12 -26.42
CA THR A 568 -2.87 10.65 -26.74
C THR A 568 -2.97 11.06 -28.21
N LYS A 569 -1.91 11.68 -28.75
CA LYS A 569 -1.81 12.00 -30.17
C LYS A 569 -1.81 10.75 -31.05
N ALA A 570 -1.03 9.73 -30.68
CA ALA A 570 -0.96 8.47 -31.40
C ALA A 570 -2.32 7.74 -31.41
N VAL A 571 -2.96 7.61 -30.25
CA VAL A 571 -4.30 7.01 -30.11
C VAL A 571 -5.33 7.79 -30.93
N SER A 572 -5.33 9.13 -30.84
CA SER A 572 -6.26 9.95 -31.62
C SER A 572 -6.03 9.81 -33.13
N SER A 573 -4.77 9.79 -33.59
CA SER A 573 -4.44 9.65 -35.01
C SER A 573 -4.84 8.27 -35.56
N ASN A 574 -4.53 7.20 -34.82
CA ASN A 574 -4.93 5.86 -35.21
C ASN A 574 -6.44 5.66 -35.16
N TYR A 575 -7.13 6.27 -34.20
CA TYR A 575 -8.59 6.25 -34.18
C TYR A 575 -9.19 6.96 -35.40
N GLN A 576 -8.63 8.11 -35.82
CA GLN A 576 -9.04 8.77 -37.07
C GLN A 576 -8.79 7.92 -38.32
N ARG A 577 -7.68 7.15 -38.37
CA ARG A 577 -7.44 6.17 -39.44
C ARG A 577 -8.51 5.08 -39.49
N VAL A 578 -9.02 4.66 -38.33
CA VAL A 578 -10.12 3.67 -38.26
C VAL A 578 -11.42 4.26 -38.83
N LEU A 579 -11.67 5.56 -38.62
CA LEU A 579 -12.90 6.25 -39.05
C LEU A 579 -12.86 6.76 -40.51
N SER A 580 -11.69 7.01 -41.09
CA SER A 580 -11.54 7.63 -42.42
C SER A 580 -11.54 6.65 -43.59
N ASP A 581 -11.43 5.35 -43.32
CA ASP A 581 -11.47 4.27 -44.32
C ASP A 581 -12.87 3.59 -44.41
N GLU A 582 -13.93 4.25 -43.91
CA GLU A 582 -15.35 3.91 -44.15
C GLU A 582 -15.88 4.63 -45.39
#